data_AF-A0A5P8E628-F1
#
_entry.id   AF-A0A5P8E628-F1
#
_cell.length_a   1.000
_cell.length_b   1.000
_cell.length_c   1.000
_cell.angle_alpha   90.00
_cell.angle_beta   90.00
_cell.angle_gamma   90.00
#
_symmetry.space_group_name_H-M   'P 1'
#
loop_
_entity.id
_entity.type
_entity.pdbx_description
1 polymer ?
#
loop_
_entity_poly.entity_id
_entity_poly.type
_entity_poly.pdbx_seq_one_letter_code
_entity_poly.pdbx_strand_id
1 'polypeptide(L)'
;MTLLLTGLAMPCAAQIEEEEPVDSVLEDSTAMVFEDSTAMAPSLNDIRFADFEDDDWLDNEYIRTVRKYIDAYNEGKEENEQLEVYKNDIKGKFVILNVEPFMFGGLLIQIIFIDNPENIFTAWVYSFVDEETRTISDYEVRMFALEETKFDMTKEQMLELLKEHPEYKLW
;
A
#
# COMPACT_ATOMS: atom_id res chain seq x y z
N MET A 1 -70.67 38.04 -4.45
CA MET A 1 -69.20 38.09 -4.38
C MET A 1 -68.74 38.98 -5.52
N THR A 2 -68.37 40.21 -5.15
CA THR A 2 -67.95 41.38 -5.94
C THR A 2 -66.57 41.11 -6.59
N LEU A 3 -66.36 41.24 -7.91
CA LEU A 3 -66.11 42.41 -8.78
C LEU A 3 -64.66 42.97 -8.75
N LEU A 4 -64.10 43.03 -9.98
CA LEU A 4 -62.81 43.56 -10.48
C LEU A 4 -62.24 44.81 -9.78
N LEU A 5 -60.90 44.96 -9.76
CA LEU A 5 -60.23 46.14 -10.32
C LEU A 5 -58.70 45.99 -10.50
N THR A 6 -58.24 46.61 -11.59
CA THR A 6 -56.89 46.98 -12.02
C THR A 6 -56.13 47.90 -11.05
N GLY A 7 -54.80 47.98 -11.16
CA GLY A 7 -54.06 49.17 -10.73
C GLY A 7 -52.54 49.03 -10.69
N LEU A 8 -51.84 49.82 -11.52
CA LEU A 8 -50.44 50.23 -11.33
C LEU A 8 -50.28 51.00 -10.00
N ALA A 9 -49.10 50.89 -9.37
CA ALA A 9 -48.24 52.01 -8.94
C ALA A 9 -47.21 51.55 -7.89
N MET A 10 -45.93 51.89 -8.11
CA MET A 10 -44.98 52.11 -7.02
C MET A 10 -45.39 53.37 -6.24
N PRO A 11 -45.14 53.43 -4.92
CA PRO A 11 -44.25 54.48 -4.46
C PRO A 11 -43.24 54.06 -3.38
N CYS A 12 -42.20 54.88 -3.35
CA CYS A 12 -41.04 54.95 -2.49
C CYS A 12 -41.37 55.41 -1.06
N ALA A 13 -40.46 55.05 -0.14
CA ALA A 13 -39.99 55.78 1.03
C ALA A 13 -40.42 55.35 2.46
N ALA A 14 -39.35 55.10 3.23
CA ALA A 14 -39.19 55.12 4.69
C ALA A 14 -39.87 53.97 5.47
N GLN A 15 -39.22 53.30 6.43
CA GLN A 15 -38.36 53.86 7.48
C GLN A 15 -37.17 52.95 7.81
N ILE A 16 -36.14 53.60 8.33
CA ILE A 16 -34.87 53.08 8.84
C ILE A 16 -35.13 52.37 10.17
N GLU A 17 -34.67 51.14 10.31
CA GLU A 17 -34.34 50.53 11.60
C GLU A 17 -32.86 50.11 11.53
N GLU A 18 -32.05 50.73 12.38
CA GLU A 18 -30.65 50.37 12.61
C GLU A 18 -30.61 49.10 13.48
N GLU A 19 -29.98 48.04 13.00
CA GLU A 19 -29.52 46.94 13.84
C GLU A 19 -28.01 46.71 13.61
N GLU A 20 -27.26 47.11 14.64
CA GLU A 20 -25.93 46.71 15.14
C GLU A 20 -25.06 45.76 14.28
N PRO A 21 -23.77 46.08 14.02
CA PRO A 21 -22.84 45.11 13.46
C PRO A 21 -22.46 44.05 14.50
N VAL A 22 -22.89 42.81 14.28
CA VAL A 22 -22.38 41.64 15.00
C VAL A 22 -20.93 41.41 14.59
N ASP A 23 -20.02 41.71 15.51
CA ASP A 23 -18.58 41.48 15.42
C ASP A 23 -18.34 39.97 15.24
N SER A 24 -18.05 39.54 14.01
CA SER A 24 -17.74 38.15 13.73
C SER A 24 -16.35 37.85 14.30
N VAL A 25 -16.31 37.18 15.45
CA VAL A 25 -15.12 36.52 15.96
C VAL A 25 -14.69 35.50 14.90
N LEU A 26 -13.68 35.85 14.10
CA LEU A 26 -12.98 34.90 13.25
C LEU A 26 -12.20 33.97 14.17
N GLU A 27 -12.72 32.76 14.33
CA GLU A 27 -12.00 31.65 14.95
C GLU A 27 -10.67 31.48 14.23
N ASP A 28 -9.59 31.62 15.00
CA ASP A 28 -8.21 31.34 14.64
C ASP A 28 -8.11 29.88 14.16
N SER A 29 -8.37 29.69 12.87
CA SER A 29 -8.05 28.45 12.18
C SER A 29 -6.54 28.46 12.04
N THR A 30 -5.85 27.95 13.06
CA THR A 30 -4.41 27.68 12.99
C THR A 30 -4.21 26.63 11.90
N ALA A 31 -4.05 27.08 10.65
CA ALA A 31 -3.61 26.24 9.57
C ALA A 31 -2.24 25.72 10.00
N MET A 32 -2.16 24.43 10.32
CA MET A 32 -0.89 23.76 10.55
C MET A 32 -0.15 23.75 9.21
N VAL A 33 0.65 24.80 8.99
CA VAL A 33 1.61 24.87 7.91
C VAL A 33 2.69 23.86 8.29
N PHE A 34 2.65 22.68 7.67
CA PHE A 34 3.78 21.77 7.71
C PHE A 34 4.92 22.48 6.98
N GLU A 35 5.93 22.92 7.75
CA GLU A 35 7.14 23.50 7.17
C GLU A 35 7.75 22.47 6.23
N ASP A 36 7.83 22.82 4.94
CA ASP A 36 8.59 22.06 3.95
C ASP A 36 10.08 22.26 4.28
N SER A 37 10.62 21.36 5.10
CA SER A 37 12.00 21.43 5.57
C SER A 37 12.92 21.13 4.39
N THR A 38 13.38 22.18 3.72
CA THR A 38 14.35 22.11 2.63
C THR A 38 15.76 21.84 3.17
N ALA A 39 15.97 20.58 3.55
CA ALA A 39 17.19 19.76 3.56
C ALA A 39 16.88 18.49 4.38
N MET A 40 15.92 17.70 3.93
CA MET A 40 15.51 16.48 4.64
C MET A 40 16.68 15.50 4.68
N ALA A 41 17.02 15.01 5.87
CA ALA A 41 17.83 13.80 5.98
C ALA A 41 17.17 12.68 5.14
N PRO A 42 17.95 11.77 4.55
CA PRO A 42 17.38 10.67 3.76
C PRO A 42 16.29 9.97 4.55
N SER A 43 15.16 9.70 3.89
CA SER A 43 14.11 8.88 4.48
C SER A 43 14.66 7.47 4.77
N LEU A 44 14.02 6.73 5.67
CA LEU A 44 14.41 5.33 5.89
C LEU A 44 14.28 4.49 4.61
N ASN A 45 13.36 4.86 3.71
CA ASN A 45 13.23 4.19 2.42
C ASN A 45 14.35 4.60 1.44
N ASP A 46 14.83 5.84 1.52
CA ASP A 46 16.00 6.29 0.76
C ASP A 46 17.23 5.47 1.18
N ILE A 47 17.31 5.04 2.45
CA ILE A 47 18.36 4.13 2.92
C ILE A 47 18.11 2.70 2.45
N ARG A 48 16.87 2.19 2.56
CA ARG A 48 16.52 0.80 2.20
C ARG A 48 16.76 0.47 0.74
N PHE A 49 16.48 1.43 -0.14
CA PHE A 49 16.41 1.24 -1.58
C PHE A 49 17.42 2.13 -2.32
N ALA A 50 18.43 2.65 -1.62
CA ALA A 50 19.45 3.54 -2.18
C ALA A 50 20.09 2.97 -3.45
N ASP A 51 20.35 1.66 -3.45
CA ASP A 51 21.06 0.94 -4.49
C ASP A 51 20.13 0.01 -5.30
N PHE A 52 18.80 0.14 -5.20
CA PHE A 52 17.88 -0.67 -6.00
C PHE A 52 17.84 -0.17 -7.44
N GLU A 53 18.25 -1.02 -8.38
CA GLU A 53 17.99 -0.91 -9.80
C GLU A 53 16.69 -1.64 -10.18
N ASP A 54 16.25 -1.53 -11.44
CA ASP A 54 15.00 -2.12 -11.91
C ASP A 54 14.91 -3.63 -11.63
N ASP A 55 16.02 -4.37 -11.85
CA ASP A 55 16.10 -5.81 -11.64
C ASP A 55 16.06 -6.20 -10.14
N ASP A 56 16.53 -5.31 -9.24
CA ASP A 56 16.56 -5.58 -7.80
C ASP A 56 15.16 -5.67 -7.21
N TRP A 57 14.16 -5.02 -7.81
CA TRP A 57 12.77 -5.14 -7.37
C TRP A 57 12.23 -6.57 -7.45
N LEU A 58 12.79 -7.39 -8.34
CA LEU A 58 12.40 -8.78 -8.56
C LEU A 58 13.44 -9.79 -8.06
N ASP A 59 14.64 -9.36 -7.64
CA ASP A 59 15.71 -10.23 -7.10
C ASP A 59 16.53 -9.64 -5.93
N ASN A 60 15.91 -9.54 -4.74
CA ASN A 60 16.52 -8.96 -3.55
C ASN A 60 16.44 -9.86 -2.28
N GLU A 61 17.07 -9.41 -1.20
CA GLU A 61 17.06 -10.10 0.10
C GLU A 61 15.68 -10.18 0.76
N TYR A 62 14.75 -9.26 0.47
CA TYR A 62 13.38 -9.37 0.98
C TYR A 62 12.69 -10.62 0.41
N ILE A 63 12.84 -10.88 -0.89
CA ILE A 63 12.25 -12.08 -1.52
C ILE A 63 12.93 -13.36 -1.00
N ARG A 64 14.25 -13.35 -0.81
CA ARG A 64 14.97 -14.47 -0.18
C ARG A 64 14.48 -14.71 1.25
N THR A 65 14.08 -13.66 1.96
CA THR A 65 13.50 -13.76 3.31
C THR A 65 12.11 -14.40 3.28
N VAL A 66 11.27 -14.07 2.28
CA VAL A 66 10.00 -14.77 2.03
C VAL A 66 10.23 -16.26 1.76
N ARG A 67 11.16 -16.61 0.87
CA ARG A 67 11.48 -18.02 0.55
C ARG A 67 11.92 -18.80 1.79
N LYS A 68 12.85 -18.24 2.59
CA LYS A 68 13.32 -18.85 3.85
C LYS A 68 12.18 -19.06 4.84
N TYR A 69 11.28 -18.10 4.97
CA TYR A 69 10.11 -18.22 5.85
C TYR A 69 9.17 -19.36 5.42
N ILE A 70 8.85 -19.45 4.12
CA ILE A 70 8.02 -20.53 3.59
C ILE A 70 8.69 -21.90 3.79
N ASP A 71 10.01 -21.98 3.58
CA ASP A 71 10.76 -23.23 3.81
C ASP A 71 10.75 -23.62 5.29
N ALA A 72 10.99 -22.67 6.18
CA ALA A 72 10.93 -22.90 7.62
C ALA A 72 9.52 -23.32 8.08
N TYR A 73 8.46 -22.72 7.53
CA TYR A 73 7.08 -23.14 7.77
C TYR A 73 6.83 -24.58 7.29
N ASN A 74 7.27 -24.93 6.08
CA ASN A 74 7.12 -26.28 5.53
C ASN A 74 7.91 -27.34 6.32
N GLU A 75 9.00 -26.95 6.98
CA GLU A 75 9.79 -27.78 7.89
C GLU A 75 9.21 -27.83 9.32
N GLY A 76 8.16 -27.06 9.62
CA GLY A 76 7.56 -26.97 10.95
C GLY A 76 8.39 -26.17 11.96
N LYS A 77 9.27 -25.29 11.48
CA LYS A 77 10.07 -24.36 12.31
C LYS A 77 9.38 -23.02 12.54
N GLU A 78 8.44 -22.67 11.66
CA GLU A 78 7.56 -21.50 11.79
C GLU A 78 6.12 -21.95 11.85
N GLU A 79 5.31 -21.25 12.66
CA GLU A 79 3.89 -21.50 12.80
C GLU A 79 3.10 -20.37 12.14
N ASN A 80 2.12 -20.73 11.31
CA ASN A 80 1.17 -19.78 10.74
C ASN A 80 -0.16 -20.49 10.50
N GLU A 81 -1.12 -20.26 11.39
CA GLU A 81 -2.43 -20.91 11.35
C GLU A 81 -3.21 -20.64 10.05
N GLN A 82 -2.99 -19.48 9.43
CA GLN A 82 -3.67 -19.10 8.18
C GLN A 82 -3.19 -19.94 6.99
N LEU A 83 -1.98 -20.52 7.08
CA LEU A 83 -1.39 -21.32 6.01
C LEU A 83 -1.69 -22.81 6.12
N GLU A 84 -2.22 -23.30 7.25
CA GLU A 84 -2.43 -24.75 7.46
C GLU A 84 -3.34 -25.38 6.39
N VAL A 85 -4.35 -24.65 5.93
CA VAL A 85 -5.26 -25.12 4.85
C VAL A 85 -4.54 -25.23 3.50
N TYR A 86 -3.49 -24.44 3.29
CA TYR A 86 -2.72 -24.35 2.04
C TYR A 86 -1.36 -25.05 2.11
N LYS A 87 -1.07 -25.77 3.20
CA LYS A 87 0.25 -26.37 3.47
C LYS A 87 0.78 -27.28 2.35
N ASN A 88 -0.09 -27.92 1.57
CA ASN A 88 0.34 -28.72 0.43
C ASN A 88 0.58 -27.89 -0.83
N ASP A 89 -0.08 -26.76 -0.94
CA ASP A 89 -0.07 -25.88 -2.11
C ASP A 89 1.15 -24.95 -2.12
N ILE A 90 1.67 -24.61 -0.94
CA ILE A 90 2.77 -23.65 -0.76
C ILE A 90 4.16 -24.30 -0.62
N LYS A 91 4.28 -25.57 -0.99
CA LYS A 91 5.57 -26.31 -1.03
C LYS A 91 6.37 -26.04 -2.30
N GLY A 92 5.67 -25.60 -3.35
CA GLY A 92 6.22 -25.45 -4.67
C GLY A 92 7.01 -24.16 -4.85
N LYS A 93 7.31 -23.91 -6.12
CA LYS A 93 7.90 -22.66 -6.56
C LYS A 93 6.83 -21.59 -6.71
N PHE A 94 7.23 -20.33 -6.55
CA PHE A 94 6.35 -19.18 -6.73
C PHE A 94 6.95 -18.14 -7.66
N VAL A 95 6.07 -17.30 -8.18
CA VAL A 95 6.42 -16.10 -8.95
C VAL A 95 6.02 -14.86 -8.17
N ILE A 96 6.70 -13.76 -8.45
CA ILE A 96 6.38 -12.44 -7.90
C ILE A 96 5.33 -11.79 -8.82
N LEU A 97 4.19 -11.41 -8.24
CA LEU A 97 3.12 -10.67 -8.94
C LEU A 97 3.32 -9.16 -8.82
N ASN A 98 3.64 -8.69 -7.62
CA ASN A 98 3.86 -7.27 -7.33
C ASN A 98 4.84 -7.11 -6.16
N VAL A 99 5.61 -6.02 -6.19
CA VAL A 99 6.49 -5.61 -5.10
C VAL A 99 6.42 -4.09 -4.97
N GLU A 100 6.16 -3.61 -3.76
CA GLU A 100 6.12 -2.18 -3.49
C GLU A 100 6.67 -1.84 -2.10
N PRO A 101 7.24 -0.64 -1.90
CA PRO A 101 7.54 -0.12 -0.59
C PRO A 101 6.29 -0.08 0.29
N PHE A 102 6.39 -0.61 1.50
CA PHE A 102 5.29 -0.57 2.45
C PHE A 102 5.40 0.63 3.40
N MET A 103 4.28 1.28 3.70
CA MET A 103 4.27 2.49 4.53
C MET A 103 4.80 2.26 5.96
N PHE A 104 4.73 1.02 6.46
CA PHE A 104 5.29 0.64 7.77
C PHE A 104 6.75 0.16 7.69
N GLY A 105 7.40 0.34 6.54
CA GLY A 105 8.80 0.00 6.27
C GLY A 105 8.99 -1.36 5.61
N GLY A 106 10.03 -1.47 4.78
CA GLY A 106 10.33 -2.66 4.00
C GLY A 106 9.45 -2.80 2.76
N LEU A 107 9.16 -4.04 2.34
CA LEU A 107 8.41 -4.34 1.12
C LEU A 107 7.14 -5.12 1.41
N LEU A 108 6.09 -4.80 0.66
CA LEU A 108 4.91 -5.64 0.48
C LEU A 108 5.10 -6.43 -0.82
N ILE A 109 5.07 -7.75 -0.74
CA ILE A 109 5.41 -8.67 -1.83
C ILE A 109 4.21 -9.58 -2.05
N GLN A 110 3.62 -9.51 -3.24
CA GLN A 110 2.55 -10.42 -3.66
C GLN A 110 3.14 -11.54 -4.50
N ILE A 111 2.82 -12.78 -4.14
CA ILE A 111 3.32 -13.97 -4.81
C ILE A 111 2.17 -14.91 -5.19
N ILE A 112 2.44 -15.73 -6.19
CA ILE A 112 1.55 -16.82 -6.60
C ILE A 112 2.36 -18.10 -6.73
N PHE A 113 1.87 -19.19 -6.14
CA PHE A 113 2.49 -20.50 -6.29
C PHE A 113 2.06 -21.14 -7.61
N ILE A 114 3.02 -21.75 -8.32
CA ILE A 114 2.76 -22.40 -9.61
C ILE A 114 1.72 -23.52 -9.51
N ASP A 115 1.75 -24.25 -8.39
CA ASP A 115 0.83 -25.36 -8.14
C ASP A 115 -0.51 -24.90 -7.56
N ASN A 116 -0.66 -23.61 -7.27
CA ASN A 116 -1.89 -22.99 -6.80
C ASN A 116 -2.04 -21.57 -7.38
N PRO A 117 -2.25 -21.46 -8.71
CA PRO A 117 -2.15 -20.20 -9.42
C PRO A 117 -3.33 -19.25 -9.18
N GLU A 118 -4.42 -19.74 -8.59
CA GLU A 118 -5.62 -18.94 -8.29
C GLU A 118 -5.48 -18.08 -7.02
N ASN A 119 -4.56 -18.46 -6.13
CA ASN A 119 -4.40 -17.86 -4.81
C ASN A 119 -3.20 -16.90 -4.78
N ILE A 120 -3.47 -15.66 -4.40
CA ILE A 120 -2.43 -14.65 -4.16
C ILE A 120 -2.10 -14.67 -2.67
N PHE A 121 -0.81 -14.74 -2.37
CA PHE A 121 -0.29 -14.59 -1.02
C PHE A 121 0.48 -13.29 -0.93
N THR A 122 0.26 -12.54 0.15
CA THR A 122 0.98 -11.31 0.42
C THR A 122 1.90 -11.51 1.60
N ALA A 123 3.16 -11.11 1.42
CA ALA A 123 4.16 -11.05 2.46
C ALA A 123 4.49 -9.58 2.76
N TRP A 124 4.51 -9.20 4.02
CA TRP A 124 5.20 -7.99 4.46
C TRP A 124 6.56 -8.39 5.04
N VAL A 125 7.62 -7.94 4.39
CA VAL A 125 8.98 -8.11 4.87
C VAL A 125 9.53 -6.78 5.34
N TYR A 126 9.77 -6.67 6.63
CA TYR A 126 10.40 -5.52 7.25
C TYR A 126 11.92 -5.61 7.15
N SER A 127 12.58 -4.47 7.01
CA SER A 127 14.04 -4.34 7.11
C SER A 127 14.43 -3.35 8.19
N PHE A 128 15.34 -3.80 9.06
CA PHE A 128 15.90 -2.99 10.14
C PHE A 128 16.99 -2.09 9.58
N VAL A 129 16.81 -0.78 9.70
CA VAL A 129 17.76 0.21 9.20
C VAL A 129 18.57 0.75 10.37
N ASP A 130 19.89 0.68 10.25
CA ASP A 130 20.82 1.40 11.11
C ASP A 130 21.05 2.80 10.51
N GLU A 131 20.48 3.82 11.14
CA GLU A 131 20.52 5.20 10.63
C GLU A 131 21.92 5.85 10.72
N GLU A 132 22.77 5.37 11.63
CA GLU A 132 24.13 5.89 11.82
C GLU A 132 25.04 5.43 10.68
N THR A 133 25.00 4.14 10.38
CA THR A 133 25.78 3.52 9.29
C THR A 133 25.09 3.60 7.94
N ARG A 134 23.78 3.89 7.92
CA ARG A 134 22.90 3.90 6.74
C ARG A 134 22.90 2.56 6.02
N THR A 135 22.77 1.47 6.79
CA THR A 135 22.75 0.11 6.26
C THR A 135 21.56 -0.68 6.79
N ILE A 136 21.19 -1.76 6.08
CA ILE A 136 20.20 -2.71 6.57
C ILE A 136 20.93 -3.76 7.40
N SER A 137 20.46 -3.97 8.64
CA SER A 137 21.06 -4.93 9.57
C SER A 137 20.40 -6.31 9.54
N ASP A 138 19.10 -6.38 9.25
CA ASP A 138 18.35 -7.64 9.15
C ASP A 138 17.01 -7.49 8.42
N TYR A 139 16.39 -8.61 8.08
CA TYR A 139 15.08 -8.72 7.42
C TYR A 139 14.16 -9.70 8.17
N GLU A 140 12.88 -9.37 8.27
CA GLU A 140 11.89 -10.15 9.02
C GLU A 140 10.56 -10.22 8.26
N VAL A 141 10.00 -11.42 8.09
CA VAL A 141 8.61 -11.57 7.62
C VAL A 141 7.67 -11.25 8.79
N ARG A 142 6.94 -10.14 8.69
CA ARG A 142 5.99 -9.71 9.73
C ARG A 142 4.55 -10.09 9.44
N MET A 143 4.24 -10.35 8.18
CA MET A 143 2.95 -10.87 7.77
C MET A 143 3.17 -11.76 6.55
N PHE A 144 2.45 -12.88 6.52
CA PHE A 144 2.32 -13.72 5.34
C PHE A 144 0.90 -14.31 5.37
N ALA A 145 0.06 -13.86 4.43
CA ALA A 145 -1.36 -14.15 4.44
C ALA A 145 -1.92 -14.34 3.04
N LEU A 146 -3.07 -15.01 2.94
CA LEU A 146 -3.83 -15.11 1.71
C LEU A 146 -4.61 -13.82 1.45
N GLU A 147 -4.59 -13.35 0.21
CA GLU A 147 -5.46 -12.27 -0.25
C GLU A 147 -6.88 -12.76 -0.55
N GLU A 148 -7.88 -11.91 -0.32
CA GLU A 148 -9.27 -12.23 -0.71
C GLU A 148 -9.43 -12.28 -2.24
N THR A 149 -8.61 -11.50 -2.95
CA THR A 149 -8.61 -11.44 -4.41
C THR A 149 -8.00 -12.70 -5.00
N LYS A 150 -8.66 -13.23 -6.04
CA LYS A 150 -8.18 -14.37 -6.83
C LYS A 150 -7.48 -13.90 -8.09
N PHE A 151 -6.52 -14.70 -8.53
CA PHE A 151 -5.86 -14.51 -9.82
C PHE A 151 -6.47 -15.46 -10.85
N ASP A 152 -6.91 -14.91 -11.99
CA ASP A 152 -7.55 -15.69 -13.05
C ASP A 152 -6.51 -16.14 -14.08
N MET A 153 -5.69 -17.13 -13.70
CA MET A 153 -4.70 -17.74 -14.59
C MET A 153 -4.47 -19.20 -14.23
N THR A 154 -4.38 -20.07 -15.25
CA THR A 154 -4.00 -21.48 -15.03
C THR A 154 -2.48 -21.63 -14.91
N LYS A 155 -2.06 -22.78 -14.37
CA LYS A 155 -0.65 -23.15 -14.28
C LYS A 155 0.03 -23.13 -15.66
N GLU A 156 -0.64 -23.65 -16.69
CA GLU A 156 -0.10 -23.71 -18.06
C GLU A 156 0.09 -22.32 -18.65
N GLN A 157 -0.86 -21.41 -18.43
CA GLN A 157 -0.75 -20.02 -18.87
C GLN A 157 0.40 -19.30 -18.18
N MET A 158 0.57 -19.51 -16.87
CA MET A 158 1.68 -18.93 -16.12
C MET A 158 3.04 -19.46 -16.59
N LEU A 159 3.14 -20.78 -16.83
CA LEU A 159 4.36 -21.39 -17.35
C LEU A 159 4.69 -20.92 -18.77
N GLU A 160 3.69 -20.62 -19.60
CA GLU A 160 3.93 -20.05 -20.92
C GLU A 160 4.44 -18.60 -20.81
N LEU A 161 3.82 -17.78 -19.94
CA LEU A 161 4.26 -16.41 -19.68
C LEU A 161 5.72 -16.37 -19.21
N LEU A 162 6.12 -17.26 -18.31
CA LEU A 162 7.52 -17.35 -17.84
C LEU A 162 8.52 -17.77 -18.94
N LYS A 163 8.07 -18.45 -19.99
CA LYS A 163 8.95 -18.73 -21.15
C LYS A 163 9.10 -17.52 -22.04
N GLU A 164 8.03 -16.75 -22.22
CA GLU A 164 8.03 -15.52 -23.01
C GLU A 164 8.77 -14.37 -22.32
N HIS A 165 8.74 -14.37 -20.98
CA HIS A 165 9.31 -13.34 -20.11
C HIS A 165 10.31 -13.94 -19.09
N PRO A 166 11.54 -14.29 -19.53
CA PRO A 166 12.55 -14.92 -18.69
C PRO A 166 13.09 -14.01 -17.58
N GLU A 167 12.81 -12.70 -17.63
CA GLU A 167 13.07 -11.74 -16.55
C GLU A 167 12.27 -12.07 -15.28
N TYR A 168 11.11 -12.72 -15.40
CA TYR A 168 10.35 -13.16 -14.24
C TYR A 168 10.97 -14.43 -13.66
N LYS A 169 11.58 -14.25 -12.49
CA LYS A 169 12.27 -15.32 -11.78
C LYS A 169 11.26 -16.25 -11.08
N LEU A 170 11.59 -17.53 -11.13
CA LEU A 170 10.90 -18.57 -10.39
C LEU A 170 11.67 -18.88 -9.10
N TRP A 171 11.01 -18.68 -7.96
CA TRP A 171 11.57 -18.76 -6.61
C TRP A 171 11.26 -20.06 -5.89
#